data_AF-A0A0K3BQI8-F1
#
_entry.id   AF-A0A0K3BQI8-F1
#
_cell.length_a   1.000
_cell.length_b   1.000
_cell.length_c   1.000
_cell.angle_alpha   90.00
_cell.angle_beta   90.00
_cell.angle_gamma   90.00
#
_symmetry.space_group_name_H-M   'P 1'
#
loop_
_entity.id
_entity.type
_entity.pdbx_description
1 polymer ?
#
loop_
_entity_poly.entity_id
_entity_poly.type
_entity_poly.pdbx_seq_one_letter_code
_entity_poly.pdbx_strand_id
1 'polypeptide(L)'
;MAQAADAVITDGSIARLADAVEAAARARRIALQSAGVDITLSLLAMVIAAFGWLAPAAGALAQEGIDVAVILNALRALLPTRRREPTVTADILHRFSAEHEQLLPAHRAVRQAADDLSSGLTPPAEQSVRRAYQLAYEHLLPHERAEDRELYPLVAGLLGGPEATQAMSRGHAEIERHVRRLGRHLSMPDAISPDQLDDLRVTLYGLDAILTLHFAQEEENYFTLIDQPR
;
A
#
# COMPACT_ATOMS: atom_id res chain seq x y z
N MET A 1 -3.25 41.53 -22.09
CA MET A 1 -2.21 40.79 -21.34
C MET A 1 -2.90 39.65 -20.62
N ALA A 2 -2.76 38.44 -21.17
CA ALA A 2 -3.28 37.22 -20.59
C ALA A 2 -2.15 36.56 -19.80
N GLN A 3 -2.37 36.30 -18.51
CA GLN A 3 -1.50 35.44 -17.72
C GLN A 3 -2.37 34.30 -17.21
N ALA A 4 -2.33 33.20 -17.97
CA ALA A 4 -2.85 31.91 -17.54
C ALA A 4 -1.95 31.40 -16.41
N ALA A 5 -2.54 31.10 -15.26
CA ALA A 5 -1.90 30.30 -14.23
C ALA A 5 -2.11 28.84 -14.63
N ASP A 6 -1.08 28.27 -15.23
CA ASP A 6 -0.94 26.86 -15.54
C ASP A 6 -0.74 26.12 -14.21
N ALA A 7 -1.82 25.52 -13.71
CA ALA A 7 -1.77 24.62 -12.57
C ALA A 7 -1.53 23.21 -13.13
N VAL A 8 -0.28 22.77 -13.14
CA VAL A 8 0.09 21.38 -13.39
C VAL A 8 -0.55 20.52 -12.31
N ILE A 9 -1.62 19.81 -12.69
CA ILE A 9 -2.27 18.82 -11.83
C ILE A 9 -1.37 17.59 -11.81
N THR A 10 -0.64 17.44 -10.70
CA THR A 10 0.01 16.18 -10.35
C THR A 10 -1.06 15.19 -9.87
N ASP A 11 -1.04 14.00 -10.44
CA ASP A 11 -2.04 12.91 -10.34
C ASP A 11 -2.44 12.57 -8.88
N GLY A 12 -1.54 12.79 -7.92
CA GLY A 12 -1.76 12.53 -6.49
C GLY A 12 -2.73 13.47 -5.75
N SER A 13 -3.17 14.57 -6.36
CA SER A 13 -4.07 15.53 -5.70
C SER A 13 -5.56 15.17 -5.84
N ILE A 14 -5.95 14.52 -6.93
CA ILE A 14 -7.34 14.16 -7.22
C ILE A 14 -7.79 12.95 -6.37
N ALA A 15 -6.92 11.96 -6.21
CA ALA A 15 -7.20 10.79 -5.35
C ALA A 15 -7.43 11.19 -3.89
N ARG A 16 -6.57 12.08 -3.35
CA ARG A 16 -6.71 12.61 -1.98
C ARG A 16 -7.99 13.43 -1.78
N LEU A 17 -8.43 14.13 -2.82
CA LEU A 17 -9.69 14.87 -2.79
C LEU A 17 -10.90 13.92 -2.82
N ALA A 18 -10.82 12.83 -3.60
CA ALA A 18 -11.86 11.81 -3.65
C ALA A 18 -12.05 11.12 -2.29
N ASP A 19 -10.96 10.73 -1.63
CA ASP A 19 -11.00 10.11 -0.30
C ASP A 19 -11.57 11.06 0.76
N ALA A 20 -11.18 12.33 0.72
CA ALA A 20 -11.70 13.35 1.62
C ALA A 20 -13.20 13.58 1.44
N VAL A 21 -13.68 13.61 0.18
CA VAL A 21 -15.11 13.76 -0.14
C VAL A 21 -15.91 12.53 0.27
N GLU A 22 -15.36 11.32 0.10
CA GLU A 22 -16.05 10.10 0.49
C GLU A 22 -16.13 9.94 2.02
N ALA A 23 -15.06 10.29 2.74
CA ALA A 23 -15.05 10.38 4.19
C ALA A 23 -16.06 11.42 4.71
N ALA A 24 -16.10 12.61 4.08
CA ALA A 24 -17.07 13.65 4.42
C ALA A 24 -18.52 13.23 4.13
N ALA A 25 -18.77 12.50 3.05
CA ALA A 25 -20.09 11.99 2.69
C ALA A 25 -20.59 10.92 3.67
N ARG A 26 -19.70 10.03 4.14
CA ARG A 26 -20.02 9.04 5.18
C ARG A 26 -20.30 9.71 6.52
N ALA A 27 -19.45 10.66 6.94
CA ALA A 27 -19.66 11.44 8.15
C ALA A 27 -21.00 12.20 8.13
N ARG A 28 -21.33 12.83 7.00
CA ARG A 28 -22.61 13.54 6.81
C ARG A 28 -23.81 12.60 6.93
N ARG A 29 -23.71 11.36 6.42
CA ARG A 29 -24.81 10.39 6.48
C ARG A 29 -25.09 9.94 7.92
N ILE A 30 -24.04 9.67 8.69
CA ILE A 30 -24.14 9.31 10.12
C ILE A 30 -24.66 10.49 10.94
N ALA A 31 -24.16 11.70 10.69
CA ALA A 31 -24.63 12.92 11.35
C ALA A 31 -26.13 13.19 11.10
N LEU A 32 -26.60 12.99 9.86
CA LEU A 32 -28.02 13.15 9.52
C LEU A 32 -28.90 12.08 10.15
N GLN A 33 -28.43 10.83 10.27
CA GLN A 33 -29.16 9.78 10.98
C GLN A 33 -29.31 10.10 12.46
N SER A 34 -28.25 10.57 13.12
CA SER A 34 -28.28 10.98 14.52
C SER A 34 -29.17 12.20 14.75
N ALA A 35 -29.09 13.21 13.88
CA ALA A 35 -29.95 14.40 13.96
C ALA A 35 -31.44 14.04 13.81
N GLY A 36 -31.77 13.06 12.96
CA GLY A 36 -33.14 12.57 12.83
C GLY A 36 -33.67 11.92 14.11
N VAL A 37 -32.83 11.16 14.82
CA VAL A 37 -33.19 10.56 16.12
C VAL A 37 -33.41 11.64 17.18
N ASP A 38 -32.54 12.65 17.24
CA ASP A 38 -32.67 13.76 18.21
C ASP A 38 -33.92 14.62 17.99
N ILE A 39 -34.21 14.97 16.73
CA ILE A 39 -35.41 15.73 16.37
C ILE A 39 -36.65 14.95 16.75
N THR A 40 -36.67 13.63 16.48
CA THR A 40 -37.81 12.76 16.82
C THR A 40 -38.01 12.68 18.33
N LEU A 41 -36.92 12.54 19.10
CA LEU A 41 -36.97 12.45 20.56
C LEU A 41 -37.43 13.78 21.20
N SER A 42 -36.94 14.91 20.68
CA SER A 42 -37.33 16.25 21.11
C SER A 42 -38.80 16.55 20.82
N LEU A 43 -39.30 16.16 19.64
CA LEU A 43 -40.72 16.32 19.30
C LEU A 43 -41.62 15.49 20.23
N LEU A 44 -41.22 14.26 20.55
CA LEU A 44 -41.96 13.38 21.44
C LEU A 44 -42.06 13.98 22.86
N ALA A 45 -40.96 14.53 23.36
CA ALA A 45 -40.91 15.20 24.67
C ALA A 45 -41.80 16.45 24.70
N MET A 46 -41.78 17.27 23.65
CA MET A 46 -42.64 18.46 23.54
C MET A 46 -44.13 18.10 23.49
N VAL A 47 -44.50 17.03 22.77
CA VAL A 47 -45.89 16.53 22.72
C VAL A 47 -46.36 16.10 24.11
N ILE A 48 -45.55 15.34 24.85
CA ILE A 48 -45.86 14.92 26.23
C ILE A 48 -46.03 16.13 27.16
N ALA A 49 -45.18 17.16 27.02
CA ALA A 49 -45.29 18.38 27.80
C ALA A 49 -46.55 19.21 27.45
N ALA A 50 -46.93 19.27 26.17
CA ALA A 50 -48.11 20.01 25.70
C ALA A 50 -49.44 19.44 26.21
N PHE A 51 -49.50 18.14 26.54
CA PHE A 51 -50.65 17.52 27.23
C PHE A 51 -50.68 17.80 28.74
N GLY A 52 -49.78 18.64 29.27
CA GLY A 52 -49.81 19.13 30.65
C GLY A 52 -49.25 18.16 31.69
N TRP A 53 -48.52 17.13 31.25
CA TRP A 53 -47.99 16.08 32.13
C TRP A 53 -46.62 16.41 32.75
N LEU A 54 -46.05 17.58 32.47
CA LEU A 54 -44.75 18.03 32.99
C LEU A 54 -44.81 19.48 33.45
N ALA A 55 -44.44 19.73 34.70
CA ALA A 55 -44.28 21.09 35.22
C ALA A 55 -43.18 21.85 34.45
N PRO A 56 -43.29 23.17 34.20
CA PRO A 56 -42.33 23.93 33.40
C PRO A 56 -40.86 23.78 33.83
N ALA A 57 -40.61 23.69 35.15
CA ALA A 57 -39.28 23.44 35.69
C ALA A 57 -38.74 22.03 35.39
N ALA A 58 -39.61 21.02 35.36
CA ALA A 58 -39.24 19.65 35.01
C ALA A 58 -38.94 19.52 33.50
N GLY A 59 -39.66 20.27 32.67
CA GLY A 59 -39.38 20.36 31.23
C GLY A 59 -38.00 20.96 30.94
N ALA A 60 -37.64 22.06 31.60
CA ALA A 60 -36.33 22.70 31.43
C ALA A 60 -35.17 21.76 31.81
N LEU A 61 -35.28 21.04 32.93
CA LEU A 61 -34.26 20.07 33.36
C LEU A 61 -34.12 18.87 32.42
N ALA A 62 -35.25 18.37 31.89
CA ALA A 62 -35.22 17.31 30.89
C ALA A 62 -34.54 17.78 29.60
N GLN A 63 -34.77 19.03 29.21
CA GLN A 63 -34.22 19.62 28.00
C GLN A 63 -32.71 19.85 28.11
N GLU A 64 -32.22 20.30 29.25
CA GLU A 64 -30.77 20.41 29.51
C GLU A 64 -30.08 19.03 29.53
N GLY A 65 -30.78 18.00 30.02
CA GLY A 65 -30.31 16.60 29.91
C GLY A 65 -30.21 16.10 28.46
N ILE A 66 -31.15 16.48 27.59
CA ILE A 66 -31.10 16.18 26.16
C ILE A 66 -29.91 16.91 25.53
N ASP A 67 -29.75 18.22 25.77
CA ASP A 67 -28.67 19.02 25.19
C ASP A 67 -27.28 18.43 25.54
N VAL A 68 -27.07 18.00 26.79
CA VAL A 68 -25.84 17.30 27.20
C VAL A 68 -25.67 15.96 26.48
N ALA A 69 -26.73 15.17 26.34
CA ALA A 69 -26.68 13.89 25.63
C ALA A 69 -26.32 14.09 24.14
N VAL A 70 -26.87 15.12 23.49
CA VAL A 70 -26.55 15.51 22.11
C VAL A 70 -25.08 15.89 21.98
N ILE A 71 -24.57 16.74 22.88
CA ILE A 71 -23.15 17.14 22.89
C ILE A 71 -22.25 15.91 23.08
N LEU A 72 -22.56 15.02 24.03
CA LEU A 72 -21.79 13.81 24.27
C LEU A 72 -21.83 12.85 23.07
N ASN A 73 -22.97 12.75 22.38
CA ASN A 73 -23.11 11.92 21.18
C ASN A 73 -22.32 12.52 20.00
N ALA A 74 -22.36 13.84 19.82
CA ALA A 74 -21.57 14.55 18.82
C ALA A 74 -20.06 14.40 19.09
N LEU A 75 -19.64 14.53 20.35
CA LEU A 75 -18.26 14.29 20.75
C LEU A 75 -17.87 12.82 20.52
N ARG A 76 -18.74 11.86 20.85
CA ARG A 76 -18.50 10.42 20.57
C ARG A 76 -18.34 10.15 19.07
N ALA A 77 -19.09 10.84 18.21
CA ALA A 77 -18.96 10.71 16.75
C ALA A 77 -17.65 11.32 16.21
N LEU A 78 -17.04 12.24 16.96
CA LEU A 78 -15.71 12.80 16.68
C LEU A 78 -14.57 11.94 17.23
N LEU A 79 -14.85 10.95 18.09
CA LEU A 79 -13.82 10.02 18.56
C LEU A 79 -13.50 9.00 17.44
N PRO A 80 -12.22 8.85 17.06
CA PRO A 80 -11.83 7.85 16.08
C PRO A 80 -12.26 6.46 16.58
N THR A 81 -13.07 5.77 15.77
CA THR A 81 -13.41 4.37 16.04
C THR A 81 -12.11 3.57 15.99
N ARG A 82 -11.62 3.12 17.15
CA ARG A 82 -10.49 2.19 17.23
C ARG A 82 -10.86 0.90 16.50
N ARG A 83 -10.51 0.81 15.21
CA ARG A 83 -10.44 -0.47 14.50
C ARG A 83 -9.36 -1.30 15.18
N ARG A 84 -9.72 -2.51 15.58
CA ARG A 84 -8.90 -3.43 16.38
C ARG A 84 -7.96 -4.30 15.52
N GLU A 85 -7.62 -3.82 14.33
CA GLU A 85 -6.72 -4.41 13.34
C GLU A 85 -5.27 -3.81 13.27
N PRO A 86 -4.71 -3.01 14.21
CA PRO A 86 -3.41 -2.37 13.95
C PRO A 86 -2.19 -3.29 14.12
N THR A 87 -2.29 -4.37 14.92
CA THR A 87 -1.12 -5.16 15.32
C THR A 87 -0.68 -6.13 14.23
N VAL A 88 -1.62 -6.85 13.62
CA VAL A 88 -1.32 -7.85 12.58
C VAL A 88 -0.71 -7.20 11.33
N THR A 89 -1.24 -6.04 10.90
CA THR A 89 -0.71 -5.33 9.73
C THR A 89 0.70 -4.77 9.98
N ALA A 90 0.98 -4.27 11.19
CA ALA A 90 2.31 -3.79 11.55
C ALA A 90 3.34 -4.92 11.60
N ASP A 91 2.97 -6.08 12.15
CA ASP A 91 3.84 -7.26 12.19
C ASP A 91 4.19 -7.76 10.78
N ILE A 92 3.21 -7.77 9.86
CA ILE A 92 3.42 -8.16 8.46
C ILE A 92 4.36 -7.17 7.75
N LEU A 93 4.14 -5.86 7.91
CA LEU A 93 5.02 -4.82 7.35
C LEU A 93 6.46 -4.98 7.85
N HIS A 94 6.65 -5.12 9.16
CA HIS A 94 7.98 -5.30 9.76
C HIS A 94 8.68 -6.57 9.27
N ARG A 95 7.93 -7.67 9.11
CA ARG A 95 8.49 -8.91 8.55
C ARG A 95 9.02 -8.68 7.13
N PHE A 96 8.21 -8.13 6.23
CA PHE A 96 8.61 -7.93 4.84
C PHE A 96 9.76 -6.92 4.70
N SER A 97 9.77 -5.84 5.48
CA SER A 97 10.92 -4.92 5.51
C SER A 97 12.22 -5.62 5.95
N ALA A 98 12.16 -6.53 6.94
CA ALA A 98 13.34 -7.27 7.39
C ALA A 98 13.78 -8.36 6.40
N GLU A 99 12.84 -9.00 5.69
CA GLU A 99 13.14 -9.96 4.63
C GLU A 99 13.82 -9.29 3.43
N HIS A 100 13.48 -8.03 3.12
CA HIS A 100 14.07 -7.29 2.00
C HIS A 100 15.59 -7.09 2.12
N GLU A 101 16.11 -6.82 3.33
CA GLU A 101 17.56 -6.75 3.56
C GLU A 101 18.26 -8.06 3.17
N GLN A 102 17.57 -9.20 3.30
CA GLN A 102 18.10 -10.52 2.98
C GLN A 102 18.18 -10.78 1.47
N LEU A 103 17.55 -9.94 0.64
CA LEU A 103 17.55 -10.06 -0.82
C LEU A 103 18.71 -9.30 -1.48
N LEU A 104 19.42 -8.43 -0.75
CA LEU A 104 20.60 -7.71 -1.25
C LEU A 104 21.67 -8.62 -1.89
N PRO A 105 21.98 -9.83 -1.38
CA PRO A 105 22.89 -10.76 -2.04
C PRO A 105 22.41 -11.21 -3.42
N ALA A 106 21.10 -11.38 -3.63
CA ALA A 106 20.54 -11.75 -4.93
C ALA A 106 20.72 -10.62 -5.95
N HIS A 107 20.40 -9.38 -5.56
CA HIS A 107 20.61 -8.20 -6.40
C HIS A 107 22.09 -8.04 -6.79
N ARG A 108 23.01 -8.09 -5.82
CA ARG A 108 24.46 -8.01 -6.09
C ARG A 108 24.95 -9.14 -7.00
N ALA A 109 24.42 -10.35 -6.86
CA ALA A 109 24.79 -11.47 -7.72
C ALA A 109 24.36 -11.26 -9.18
N VAL A 110 23.19 -10.66 -9.42
CA VAL A 110 22.74 -10.30 -10.77
C VAL A 110 23.72 -9.31 -11.42
N ARG A 111 24.09 -8.24 -10.69
CA ARG A 111 25.08 -7.26 -11.17
C ARG A 111 26.42 -7.92 -11.48
N GLN A 112 26.94 -8.72 -10.56
CA GLN A 112 28.21 -9.41 -10.71
C GLN A 112 28.21 -10.33 -11.93
N ALA A 113 27.13 -11.09 -12.15
CA ALA A 113 27.00 -11.96 -13.32
C ALA A 113 26.98 -11.16 -14.63
N ALA A 114 26.33 -9.99 -14.66
CA ALA A 114 26.34 -9.12 -15.82
C ALA A 114 27.76 -8.62 -16.15
N ASP A 115 28.48 -8.15 -15.13
CA ASP A 115 29.84 -7.62 -15.26
C ASP A 115 30.85 -8.72 -15.63
N ASP A 116 30.75 -9.91 -15.03
CA ASP A 116 31.61 -11.05 -15.39
C ASP A 116 31.40 -11.47 -16.84
N LEU A 117 30.14 -11.55 -17.30
CA LEU A 117 29.83 -11.85 -18.70
C LEU A 117 30.27 -10.73 -19.64
N SER A 118 30.33 -9.47 -19.21
CA SER A 118 30.78 -8.35 -20.06
C SER A 118 32.21 -8.53 -20.56
N SER A 119 33.05 -9.22 -19.78
CA SER A 119 34.45 -9.53 -20.12
C SER A 119 34.60 -10.76 -21.04
N GLY A 120 33.52 -11.51 -21.26
CA GLY A 120 33.46 -12.69 -22.12
C GLY A 120 32.90 -13.92 -21.43
N LEU A 121 32.58 -14.95 -22.21
CA LEU A 121 32.05 -16.20 -21.69
C LEU A 121 33.19 -17.09 -21.17
N THR A 122 33.34 -17.12 -19.85
CA THR A 122 34.34 -17.93 -19.13
C THR A 122 33.63 -18.85 -18.13
N PRO A 123 34.25 -19.97 -17.69
CA PRO A 123 33.64 -20.84 -16.69
C PRO A 123 33.26 -20.12 -15.37
N PRO A 124 34.09 -19.19 -14.82
CA PRO A 124 33.67 -18.36 -13.68
C PRO A 124 32.46 -17.47 -13.99
N ALA A 125 32.42 -16.83 -15.17
CA ALA A 125 31.28 -15.99 -15.55
C ALA A 125 29.99 -16.82 -15.67
N GLU A 126 30.05 -18.02 -16.26
CA GLU A 126 28.91 -18.95 -16.30
C GLU A 126 28.47 -19.35 -14.88
N GLN A 127 29.41 -19.60 -13.96
CA GLN A 127 29.09 -19.89 -12.57
C GLN A 127 28.40 -18.71 -11.87
N SER A 128 28.84 -17.48 -12.13
CA SER A 128 28.18 -16.26 -11.61
C SER A 128 26.73 -16.15 -12.09
N VAL A 129 26.46 -16.44 -13.37
CA VAL A 129 25.08 -16.46 -13.92
C VAL A 129 24.22 -17.52 -13.23
N ARG A 130 24.75 -18.74 -13.07
CA ARG A 130 24.03 -19.83 -12.37
C ARG A 130 23.72 -19.46 -10.92
N ARG A 131 24.67 -18.85 -10.22
CA ARG A 131 24.49 -18.36 -8.84
C ARG A 131 23.45 -17.25 -8.76
N ALA A 132 23.49 -16.27 -9.67
CA ALA A 132 22.51 -15.19 -9.73
C ALA A 132 21.09 -15.74 -9.94
N TYR A 133 20.93 -16.68 -10.88
CA TYR A 133 19.66 -17.36 -11.10
C TYR A 133 19.18 -18.15 -9.87
N GLN A 134 20.05 -18.93 -9.23
CA GLN A 134 19.70 -19.69 -8.02
C GLN A 134 19.21 -18.77 -6.90
N LEU A 135 19.94 -17.70 -6.58
CA LEU A 135 19.54 -16.75 -5.55
C LEU A 135 18.22 -16.06 -5.91
N ALA A 136 18.05 -15.64 -7.16
CA ALA A 136 16.82 -15.01 -7.61
C ALA A 136 15.63 -15.98 -7.56
N TYR A 137 15.82 -17.23 -7.94
CA TYR A 137 14.76 -18.23 -7.99
C TYR A 137 14.37 -18.74 -6.59
N GLU A 138 15.34 -18.95 -5.71
CA GLU A 138 15.13 -19.55 -4.39
C GLU A 138 14.74 -18.52 -3.31
N HIS A 139 15.15 -17.26 -3.45
CA HIS A 139 14.95 -16.24 -2.40
C HIS A 139 14.09 -15.07 -2.90
N LEU A 140 14.48 -14.44 -4.02
CA LEU A 140 13.79 -13.24 -4.53
C LEU A 140 12.35 -13.57 -5.00
N LEU A 141 12.17 -14.48 -5.95
CA LEU A 141 10.83 -14.76 -6.49
C LEU A 141 9.81 -15.26 -5.46
N PRO A 142 10.16 -16.10 -4.47
CA PRO A 142 9.25 -16.46 -3.40
C PRO A 142 8.82 -15.25 -2.56
N HIS A 143 9.75 -14.33 -2.27
CA HIS A 143 9.46 -13.12 -1.51
C HIS A 143 8.49 -12.19 -2.25
N GLU A 144 8.78 -11.84 -3.50
CA GLU A 144 7.96 -10.96 -4.35
C GLU A 144 6.51 -11.49 -4.50
N ARG A 145 6.39 -12.81 -4.66
CA ARG A 145 5.08 -13.47 -4.73
C ARG A 145 4.36 -13.50 -3.38
N ALA A 146 5.10 -13.56 -2.27
CA ALA A 146 4.52 -13.48 -0.93
C ALA A 146 4.02 -12.07 -0.67
N GLU A 147 4.76 -11.03 -1.09
CA GLU A 147 4.29 -9.64 -1.00
C GLU A 147 3.00 -9.40 -1.76
N ASP A 148 2.94 -9.81 -3.04
CA ASP A 148 1.73 -9.67 -3.86
C ASP A 148 0.51 -10.37 -3.26
N ARG A 149 0.71 -11.47 -2.53
CA ARG A 149 -0.36 -12.30 -1.96
C ARG A 149 -0.77 -11.88 -0.55
N GLU A 150 0.18 -11.40 0.25
CA GLU A 150 -0.01 -11.18 1.69
C GLU A 150 0.02 -9.71 2.05
N LEU A 151 0.98 -8.94 1.53
CA LEU A 151 1.19 -7.54 1.91
C LEU A 151 0.32 -6.58 1.10
N TYR A 152 0.35 -6.67 -0.22
CA TYR A 152 -0.31 -5.69 -1.09
C TYR A 152 -1.84 -5.65 -0.95
N PRO A 153 -2.56 -6.76 -0.68
CA PRO A 153 -3.98 -6.68 -0.35
C PRO A 153 -4.27 -5.82 0.90
N LEU A 154 -3.37 -5.85 1.89
CA LEU A 154 -3.49 -5.03 3.10
C LEU A 154 -3.20 -3.56 2.80
N VAL A 155 -2.14 -3.28 2.05
CA VAL A 155 -1.77 -1.93 1.63
C VAL A 155 -2.86 -1.30 0.77
N ALA A 156 -3.42 -2.04 -0.19
CA ALA A 156 -4.54 -1.60 -1.02
C ALA A 156 -5.79 -1.26 -0.18
N GLY A 157 -6.06 -2.06 0.86
CA GLY A 157 -7.13 -1.79 1.82
C GLY A 157 -6.94 -0.51 2.65
N LEU A 158 -5.69 -0.12 2.90
CA LEU A 158 -5.33 1.10 3.65
C LEU A 158 -5.30 2.35 2.76
N LEU A 159 -4.83 2.22 1.51
CA LEU A 159 -4.58 3.34 0.58
C LEU A 159 -5.72 3.58 -0.42
N GLY A 160 -6.88 2.96 -0.23
CA GLY A 160 -8.09 3.28 -0.97
C GLY A 160 -8.29 2.55 -2.30
N GLY A 161 -7.47 1.54 -2.62
CA GLY A 161 -7.68 0.71 -3.80
C GLY A 161 -6.45 -0.08 -4.27
N PRO A 162 -6.65 -1.05 -5.19
CA PRO A 162 -5.57 -1.86 -5.78
C PRO A 162 -4.60 -1.05 -6.64
N GLU A 163 -4.96 0.16 -7.07
CA GLU A 163 -4.11 1.05 -7.86
C GLU A 163 -2.86 1.48 -7.08
N ALA A 164 -2.94 1.53 -5.75
CA ALA A 164 -1.84 1.94 -4.88
C ALA A 164 -0.62 1.00 -4.96
N THR A 165 -0.82 -0.28 -5.24
CA THR A 165 0.26 -1.29 -5.34
C THR A 165 0.50 -1.76 -6.78
N GLN A 166 -0.28 -1.28 -7.74
CA GLN A 166 -0.25 -1.80 -9.11
C GLN A 166 1.10 -1.61 -9.80
N ALA A 167 1.78 -0.49 -9.56
CA ALA A 167 3.11 -0.25 -10.13
C ALA A 167 4.14 -1.28 -9.62
N MET A 168 4.09 -1.62 -8.33
CA MET A 168 4.99 -2.60 -7.72
C MET A 168 4.70 -4.01 -8.22
N SER A 169 3.44 -4.45 -8.25
CA SER A 169 3.08 -5.76 -8.82
C SER A 169 3.47 -5.90 -10.29
N ARG A 170 3.46 -4.82 -11.07
CA ARG A 170 4.03 -4.83 -12.44
C ARG A 170 5.55 -5.01 -12.42
N GLY A 171 6.25 -4.35 -11.50
CA GLY A 171 7.68 -4.58 -11.24
C GLY A 171 7.99 -6.06 -10.96
N HIS A 172 7.26 -6.69 -10.04
CA HIS A 172 7.41 -8.11 -9.70
C HIS A 172 7.23 -9.02 -10.92
N ALA A 173 6.20 -8.74 -11.74
CA ALA A 173 5.95 -9.50 -12.95
C ALA A 173 7.11 -9.40 -13.97
N GLU A 174 7.72 -8.22 -14.07
CA GLU A 174 8.87 -7.97 -14.93
C GLU A 174 10.14 -8.65 -14.40
N ILE A 175 10.37 -8.64 -13.09
CA ILE A 175 11.44 -9.40 -12.41
C ILE A 175 11.27 -10.90 -12.72
N GLU A 176 10.08 -11.45 -12.48
CA GLU A 176 9.78 -12.87 -12.76
C GLU A 176 10.00 -13.22 -14.23
N ARG A 177 9.66 -12.32 -15.16
CA ARG A 177 9.91 -12.52 -16.59
C ARG A 177 11.40 -12.65 -16.91
N HIS A 178 12.24 -11.79 -16.34
CA HIS A 178 13.69 -11.84 -16.54
C HIS A 178 14.32 -13.07 -15.89
N VAL A 179 13.92 -13.41 -14.65
CA VAL A 179 14.42 -14.61 -13.96
C VAL A 179 14.02 -15.89 -14.71
N ARG A 180 12.78 -15.98 -15.21
CA ARG A 180 12.36 -17.11 -16.08
C ARG A 180 13.16 -17.18 -17.37
N ARG A 181 13.50 -16.04 -17.97
CA ARG A 181 14.35 -16.00 -19.17
C ARG A 181 15.75 -16.51 -18.90
N LEU A 182 16.38 -16.06 -17.80
CA LEU A 182 17.64 -16.62 -17.29
C LEU A 182 17.56 -18.13 -17.10
N GLY A 183 16.50 -18.61 -16.44
CA GLY A 183 16.24 -20.03 -16.26
C GLY A 183 16.21 -20.81 -17.57
N ARG A 184 15.57 -20.28 -18.62
CA ARG A 184 15.54 -20.93 -19.95
C ARG A 184 16.92 -21.07 -20.57
N HIS A 185 17.80 -20.07 -20.46
CA HIS A 185 19.18 -20.19 -20.95
C HIS A 185 19.96 -21.26 -20.18
N LEU A 186 19.71 -21.40 -18.87
CA LEU A 186 20.40 -22.35 -18.00
C LEU A 186 19.80 -23.76 -18.01
N SER A 187 18.62 -23.95 -18.61
CA SER A 187 17.91 -25.24 -18.67
C SER A 187 18.45 -26.15 -19.77
N MET A 188 19.24 -25.62 -20.71
CA MET A 188 19.86 -26.41 -21.76
C MET A 188 20.94 -27.32 -21.16
N PRO A 189 21.04 -28.60 -21.60
CA PRO A 189 22.00 -29.56 -21.04
C PRO A 189 23.46 -29.23 -21.37
N ASP A 190 23.69 -28.46 -22.44
CA ASP A 190 25.02 -28.01 -22.85
C ASP A 190 25.48 -26.76 -22.10
N ALA A 191 26.78 -26.49 -22.13
CA ALA A 191 27.33 -25.23 -21.64
C ALA A 191 26.69 -24.04 -22.37
N ILE A 192 26.67 -22.87 -21.72
CA ILE A 192 26.19 -21.63 -22.36
C ILE A 192 26.96 -21.44 -23.66
N SER A 193 26.24 -21.15 -24.73
CA SER A 193 26.82 -20.97 -26.06
C SER A 193 27.15 -19.50 -26.33
N PRO A 194 28.16 -19.19 -27.17
CA PRO A 194 28.53 -17.81 -27.48
C PRO A 194 27.41 -16.97 -28.09
N ASP A 195 26.47 -17.58 -28.82
CA ASP A 195 25.30 -16.91 -29.40
C ASP A 195 24.26 -16.47 -28.35
N GLN A 196 24.28 -17.06 -27.16
CA GLN A 196 23.42 -16.66 -26.03
C GLN A 196 24.01 -15.49 -25.22
N LEU A 197 25.28 -15.14 -25.44
CA LEU A 197 26.02 -14.20 -24.58
C LEU A 197 25.37 -12.82 -24.53
N ASP A 198 25.03 -12.26 -25.68
CA ASP A 198 24.43 -10.93 -25.76
C ASP A 198 23.03 -10.92 -25.11
N ASP A 199 22.25 -11.99 -25.30
CA ASP A 199 20.92 -12.07 -24.71
C ASP A 199 20.95 -12.21 -23.17
N LEU A 200 21.92 -12.97 -22.66
CA LEU A 200 22.18 -13.09 -21.22
C LEU A 200 22.60 -11.75 -20.62
N ARG A 201 23.51 -11.02 -21.27
CA ARG A 201 23.94 -9.68 -20.84
C ARG A 201 22.77 -8.70 -20.78
N VAL A 202 21.96 -8.63 -21.84
CA VAL A 202 20.76 -7.78 -21.89
C VAL A 202 19.78 -8.17 -20.78
N THR A 203 19.57 -9.47 -20.56
CA THR A 203 18.65 -9.95 -19.53
C THR A 203 19.15 -9.62 -18.12
N LEU A 204 20.46 -9.75 -17.85
CA LEU A 204 21.03 -9.47 -16.54
C LEU A 204 21.10 -7.98 -16.23
N TYR A 205 21.54 -7.14 -17.17
CA TYR A 205 21.52 -5.68 -16.96
C TYR A 205 20.08 -5.13 -16.87
N GLY A 206 19.14 -5.71 -17.63
CA GLY A 206 17.72 -5.38 -17.50
C GLY A 206 17.17 -5.73 -16.12
N LEU A 207 17.51 -6.92 -15.61
CA LEU A 207 17.12 -7.34 -14.26
C LEU A 207 17.77 -6.47 -13.17
N ASP A 208 19.07 -6.17 -13.28
CA ASP A 208 19.81 -5.26 -12.39
C ASP A 208 19.13 -3.87 -12.29
N ALA A 209 18.77 -3.30 -13.44
CA ALA A 209 18.10 -2.00 -13.49
C ALA A 209 16.70 -2.03 -12.84
N ILE A 210 15.92 -3.07 -13.10
CA ILE A 210 14.58 -3.22 -12.50
C ILE A 210 14.69 -3.43 -10.99
N LEU A 211 15.61 -4.27 -10.52
CA LEU A 211 15.83 -4.49 -9.10
C LEU A 211 16.31 -3.23 -8.39
N THR A 212 17.24 -2.49 -8.99
CA THR A 212 17.69 -1.20 -8.42
C THR A 212 16.52 -0.24 -8.23
N LEU A 213 15.66 -0.10 -9.24
CA LEU A 213 14.49 0.77 -9.15
C LEU A 213 13.48 0.25 -8.12
N HIS A 214 13.19 -1.05 -8.15
CA HIS A 214 12.22 -1.69 -7.27
C HIS A 214 12.59 -1.53 -5.79
N PHE A 215 13.82 -1.87 -5.40
CA PHE A 215 14.29 -1.71 -4.02
C PHE A 215 14.25 -0.24 -3.57
N ALA A 216 14.56 0.71 -4.45
CA ALA A 216 14.47 2.13 -4.13
C ALA A 216 13.01 2.57 -3.89
N GLN A 217 12.07 2.09 -4.71
CA GLN A 217 10.64 2.39 -4.55
C GLN A 217 10.06 1.78 -3.27
N GLU A 218 10.53 0.61 -2.88
CA GLU A 218 10.11 -0.04 -1.64
C GLU A 218 10.61 0.67 -0.40
N GLU A 219 11.86 1.11 -0.39
CA GLU A 219 12.40 1.90 0.72
C GLU A 219 11.51 3.15 0.95
N GLU A 220 11.20 3.90 -0.12
CA GLU A 220 10.28 5.04 -0.06
C GLU A 220 8.87 4.67 0.43
N ASN A 221 8.28 3.60 -0.09
CA ASN A 221 6.93 3.15 0.27
C ASN A 221 6.85 2.67 1.73
N TYR A 222 7.83 1.91 2.21
CA TYR A 222 7.87 1.45 3.59
C TYR A 222 8.04 2.61 4.58
N PHE A 223 8.90 3.57 4.27
CA PHE A 223 9.02 4.79 5.09
C PHE A 223 7.70 5.53 5.21
N THR A 224 6.96 5.69 4.11
CA THR A 224 5.66 6.40 4.16
C THR A 224 4.56 5.63 4.91
N LEU A 225 4.60 4.28 4.93
CA LEU A 225 3.62 3.46 5.64
C LEU A 225 3.94 3.32 7.13
N ILE A 226 5.22 3.31 7.51
CA ILE A 226 5.67 3.19 8.90
C ILE A 226 5.63 4.56 9.61
N ASP A 227 5.89 5.65 8.90
CA ASP A 227 6.04 7.01 9.46
C ASP A 227 4.75 7.85 9.43
N GLN A 228 3.58 7.25 9.16
CA GLN A 228 2.30 7.97 9.31
C GLN A 228 2.00 8.20 10.80
N PRO A 229 2.03 9.45 11.31
CA PRO A 229 1.61 9.71 12.67
C PRO A 229 0.09 9.46 12.78
N ARG A 230 -0.28 8.67 13.78
CA ARG A 230 -1.68 8.32 14.13
C ARG A 230 -2.53 9.53 14.48
#